data_AF-A0A5B8JCI2-F1
#
_entry.id   AF-A0A5B8JCI2-F1
#
_cell.length_a   1.000
_cell.length_b   1.000
_cell.length_c   1.000
_cell.angle_alpha   90.00
_cell.angle_beta   90.00
_cell.angle_gamma   90.00
#
_symmetry.space_group_name_H-M   'P 1'
#
loop_
_entity.id
_entity.type
_entity.pdbx_description
1 polymer ?
#
loop_
_entity_poly.entity_id
_entity_poly.type
_entity_poly.pdbx_seq_one_letter_code
_entity_poly.pdbx_strand_id
1 'polypeptide(L)'
;MLIPFSFIISDIYIYLRANKESKILKENFFNITTQNSVLSISNKKLHEDLSTHKKLSDNLNSKIAELNNNIDDLINENKNYKLNYEREISEKNKIIKSLKNVLNSKTKYNDSYYNNLNKGIAYEHQILNTYDPEKWTVYWNGLQGKNDNGIDLIIWENNGKSVHLIQCKNHRSTKPRKKDLNNFFVMCEVWFKNEKEKCKIFDRHIKRIFISNLEPTEQFKKMLEESKKITVNKDIEFKKILWDDKKYCPCINQEKNLKQLKKIVYKFNEEKKRIDHLEL
;
A
#
# COMPACT_ATOMS: atom_id res chain seq x y z
N MET A 1 -117.12 -47.78 -9.74
CA MET A 1 -116.30 -46.77 -9.04
C MET A 1 -115.32 -46.18 -10.04
N LEU A 2 -115.62 -44.99 -10.55
CA LEU A 2 -114.72 -44.26 -11.45
C LEU A 2 -113.80 -43.41 -10.57
N ILE A 3 -112.52 -43.78 -10.49
CA ILE A 3 -111.51 -42.86 -9.94
C ILE A 3 -111.50 -41.65 -10.87
N PRO A 4 -111.66 -40.40 -10.39
CA PRO A 4 -111.78 -39.26 -11.29
C PRO A 4 -110.44 -39.08 -12.02
N PHE A 5 -110.47 -39.12 -13.35
CA PHE A 5 -109.32 -38.94 -14.24
C PHE A 5 -108.51 -37.67 -13.93
N SER A 6 -109.12 -36.67 -13.28
CA SER A 6 -108.47 -35.44 -12.81
C SER A 6 -107.41 -35.66 -11.73
N PHE A 7 -107.56 -36.66 -10.86
CA PHE A 7 -106.56 -36.95 -9.81
C PHE A 7 -105.31 -37.61 -10.39
N ILE A 8 -105.46 -38.53 -11.34
CA ILE A 8 -104.34 -39.22 -11.99
C ILE A 8 -103.49 -38.23 -12.81
N ILE A 9 -104.14 -37.30 -13.52
CA ILE A 9 -103.42 -36.25 -14.28
C ILE A 9 -102.69 -35.28 -13.35
N SER A 10 -103.29 -34.91 -12.22
CA SER A 10 -102.66 -34.07 -11.20
C SER A 10 -101.39 -34.74 -10.63
N ASP A 11 -101.47 -36.01 -10.26
CA ASP A 11 -100.35 -36.74 -9.65
C ASP A 11 -99.20 -36.97 -10.65
N ILE A 12 -99.53 -37.25 -11.93
CA ILE A 12 -98.51 -37.34 -13.00
C ILE A 12 -97.85 -35.98 -13.23
N TYR A 13 -98.61 -34.88 -13.21
CA TYR A 13 -98.05 -33.54 -13.37
C TYR A 13 -97.15 -33.14 -12.20
N ILE A 14 -97.56 -33.44 -10.96
CA ILE A 14 -96.76 -33.24 -9.75
C ILE A 14 -95.48 -34.08 -9.83
N TYR A 15 -95.59 -35.36 -10.22
CA TYR A 15 -94.44 -36.25 -10.38
C TYR A 15 -93.45 -35.74 -11.45
N LEU A 16 -93.94 -35.35 -12.62
CA LEU A 16 -93.11 -34.82 -13.70
C LEU A 16 -92.44 -33.50 -13.30
N ARG A 17 -93.15 -32.63 -12.58
CA ARG A 17 -92.60 -31.37 -12.06
C ARG A 17 -91.52 -31.63 -11.00
N ALA A 18 -91.78 -32.53 -10.04
CA ALA A 18 -90.82 -32.92 -9.02
C ALA A 18 -89.56 -33.57 -9.63
N ASN A 19 -89.71 -34.38 -10.68
CA ASN A 19 -88.58 -34.97 -11.39
C ASN A 19 -87.76 -33.91 -12.16
N LYS A 20 -88.44 -32.93 -12.78
CA LYS A 20 -87.78 -31.81 -13.46
C LYS A 20 -87.03 -30.91 -12.47
N GLU A 21 -87.63 -30.59 -11.32
CA GLU A 21 -86.99 -29.84 -10.24
C GLU A 21 -85.81 -30.60 -9.62
N SER A 22 -85.94 -31.93 -9.43
CA SER A 22 -84.84 -32.79 -8.97
C SER A 22 -83.67 -32.84 -9.94
N LYS A 23 -83.95 -32.89 -11.25
CA LYS A 23 -82.92 -32.84 -12.30
C LYS A 23 -82.18 -31.50 -12.32
N ILE A 24 -82.92 -30.39 -12.22
CA ILE A 24 -82.35 -29.03 -12.12
C ILE A 24 -81.48 -28.90 -10.85
N LEU A 25 -81.91 -29.44 -9.71
CA LEU A 25 -81.13 -29.45 -8.47
C LEU A 25 -79.82 -30.23 -8.62
N LYS A 26 -79.84 -31.40 -9.28
CA LYS A 26 -78.63 -32.19 -9.55
C LYS A 26 -77.67 -31.50 -10.50
N GLU A 27 -78.19 -30.89 -11.58
CA GLU A 27 -77.38 -30.11 -12.53
C GLU A 27 -76.76 -28.88 -11.86
N ASN A 28 -77.52 -28.17 -11.03
CA ASN A 28 -77.00 -27.04 -10.24
C ASN A 28 -75.95 -27.49 -9.23
N PHE A 29 -76.17 -28.60 -8.52
CA PHE A 29 -75.18 -29.15 -7.58
C PHE A 29 -73.88 -29.55 -8.28
N PHE A 30 -73.98 -30.19 -9.45
CA PHE A 30 -72.83 -30.56 -10.27
C PHE A 30 -72.07 -29.33 -10.79
N ASN A 31 -72.78 -28.30 -11.24
CA ASN A 31 -72.16 -27.03 -11.65
C ASN A 31 -71.45 -26.34 -10.49
N ILE A 32 -72.05 -26.29 -9.30
CA ILE A 32 -71.44 -25.68 -8.11
C ILE A 32 -70.19 -26.45 -7.68
N THR A 33 -70.24 -27.79 -7.66
CA THR A 33 -69.06 -28.61 -7.30
C THR A 33 -67.93 -28.45 -8.31
N THR A 34 -68.25 -28.36 -9.60
CA THR A 34 -67.26 -28.14 -10.66
C THR A 34 -66.66 -26.73 -10.58
N GLN A 35 -67.46 -25.69 -10.30
CA GLN A 35 -66.96 -24.34 -10.09
C GLN A 35 -66.05 -24.24 -8.86
N ASN A 36 -66.43 -24.89 -7.76
CA ASN A 36 -65.63 -24.92 -6.53
C ASN A 36 -64.29 -25.67 -6.74
N SER A 37 -64.26 -26.74 -7.53
CA SER A 37 -63.01 -27.44 -7.85
C SER A 37 -62.07 -26.56 -8.69
N VAL A 38 -62.58 -25.86 -9.70
CA VAL A 38 -61.81 -24.91 -10.52
C VAL A 38 -61.29 -23.74 -9.68
N LEU A 39 -62.10 -23.20 -8.78
CA LEU A 39 -61.69 -22.14 -7.83
C LEU A 39 -60.59 -22.62 -6.89
N SER A 40 -60.68 -23.85 -6.36
CA SER A 40 -59.64 -24.38 -5.46
C SER A 40 -58.30 -24.59 -6.16
N ILE A 41 -58.30 -25.08 -7.42
CA ILE A 41 -57.10 -25.21 -8.25
C ILE A 41 -56.49 -23.83 -8.54
N SER A 42 -57.33 -22.86 -8.89
CA SER A 42 -56.90 -21.49 -9.19
C SER A 42 -56.29 -20.81 -7.96
N ASN A 43 -56.90 -20.97 -6.79
CA ASN A 43 -56.38 -20.44 -5.52
C ASN A 43 -55.06 -21.10 -5.11
N LYS A 44 -54.92 -22.41 -5.32
CA LYS A 44 -53.67 -23.12 -5.04
C LYS A 44 -52.53 -22.59 -5.93
N LYS A 45 -52.79 -22.42 -7.23
CA LYS A 45 -51.83 -21.88 -8.18
C LYS A 45 -51.44 -20.43 -7.82
N LEU A 46 -52.41 -19.60 -7.46
CA LEU A 46 -52.17 -18.23 -7.00
C LEU A 46 -51.26 -18.19 -5.76
N HIS A 47 -51.50 -19.08 -4.79
CA HIS A 47 -50.67 -19.19 -3.59
C HIS A 47 -49.24 -19.66 -3.88
N GLU A 48 -49.07 -20.61 -4.80
CA GLU A 48 -47.76 -21.06 -5.26
C GLU A 48 -47.01 -19.91 -5.95
N ASP A 49 -47.67 -19.20 -6.87
CA ASP A 49 -47.11 -18.04 -7.58
C ASP A 49 -46.68 -16.93 -6.59
N LEU A 50 -47.54 -16.59 -5.62
CA LEU A 50 -47.25 -15.64 -4.54
C LEU A 50 -46.03 -16.07 -3.70
N SER A 51 -45.91 -17.36 -3.39
CA SER A 51 -44.78 -17.91 -2.63
C SER A 51 -43.47 -17.77 -3.40
N THR A 52 -43.46 -18.09 -4.69
CA THR A 52 -42.30 -17.90 -5.57
C THR A 52 -41.93 -16.43 -5.72
N HIS A 53 -42.91 -15.53 -5.90
CA HIS A 53 -42.66 -14.10 -5.98
C HIS A 53 -42.07 -13.55 -4.67
N LYS A 54 -42.55 -14.01 -3.51
CA LYS A 54 -41.98 -13.63 -2.22
C LYS A 54 -40.53 -14.06 -2.08
N LYS A 55 -40.21 -15.32 -2.43
CA LYS A 55 -38.82 -15.82 -2.41
C LYS A 55 -37.91 -15.03 -3.35
N LEU A 56 -38.39 -14.70 -4.56
CA LEU A 56 -37.65 -13.84 -5.50
C LEU A 56 -37.40 -12.45 -4.91
N SER A 57 -38.41 -11.84 -4.31
CA SER A 57 -38.30 -10.54 -3.64
C SER A 57 -37.28 -10.56 -2.51
N ASP A 58 -37.34 -11.57 -1.63
CA ASP A 58 -36.43 -11.71 -0.50
C ASP A 58 -34.97 -11.88 -0.97
N ASN A 59 -34.77 -12.68 -2.03
CA ASN A 59 -33.45 -12.90 -2.62
C ASN A 59 -32.92 -11.63 -3.32
N LEU A 60 -33.79 -10.84 -3.95
CA LEU A 60 -33.43 -9.55 -4.53
C LEU A 60 -33.01 -8.55 -3.44
N ASN A 61 -33.77 -8.48 -2.35
CA ASN A 61 -33.48 -7.62 -1.22
C ASN A 61 -32.15 -7.99 -0.55
N SER A 62 -31.85 -9.29 -0.43
CA SER A 62 -30.54 -9.75 0.07
C SER A 62 -29.39 -9.29 -0.82
N LYS A 63 -29.54 -9.41 -2.15
CA LYS A 63 -28.53 -8.94 -3.11
C LYS A 63 -28.36 -7.42 -3.10
N ILE A 64 -29.44 -6.67 -2.93
CA ILE A 64 -29.39 -5.20 -2.78
C ILE A 64 -28.62 -4.83 -1.51
N ALA A 65 -28.86 -5.52 -0.39
CA ALA A 65 -28.14 -5.28 0.85
C ALA A 65 -26.64 -5.59 0.72
N GLU A 66 -26.29 -6.70 0.06
CA GLU A 66 -24.89 -7.07 -0.21
C GLU A 66 -24.19 -6.04 -1.12
N LEU A 67 -24.85 -5.58 -2.19
CA LEU A 67 -24.32 -4.53 -3.06
C LEU A 67 -24.12 -3.20 -2.32
N ASN A 68 -25.05 -2.83 -1.44
CA ASN A 68 -24.92 -1.61 -0.65
C ASN A 68 -23.72 -1.66 0.30
N ASN A 69 -23.48 -2.80 0.97
CA ASN A 69 -22.29 -2.97 1.80
C ASN A 69 -20.99 -2.84 1.00
N ASN A 70 -20.93 -3.46 -0.19
CA ASN A 70 -19.76 -3.34 -1.07
C ASN A 70 -19.54 -1.90 -1.56
N ILE A 71 -20.61 -1.14 -1.80
CA ILE A 71 -20.53 0.29 -2.16
C ILE A 71 -20.00 1.11 -0.98
N ASP A 72 -20.47 0.85 0.24
CA ASP A 72 -20.00 1.55 1.44
C ASP A 72 -18.51 1.28 1.71
N ASP A 73 -18.05 0.04 1.52
CA ASP A 73 -16.64 -0.33 1.62
C ASP A 73 -15.78 0.42 0.59
N LEU A 74 -16.22 0.45 -0.68
CA LEU A 74 -15.54 1.22 -1.74
C LEU A 74 -15.52 2.73 -1.45
N ILE A 75 -16.59 3.30 -0.90
CA ILE A 75 -16.63 4.71 -0.49
C ILE A 75 -15.62 4.98 0.62
N ASN A 76 -15.50 4.07 1.59
CA ASN A 76 -14.56 4.20 2.70
C ASN A 76 -13.10 4.05 2.23
N GLU A 77 -12.81 3.11 1.35
CA GLU A 77 -11.50 2.98 0.71
C GLU A 77 -11.14 4.27 -0.03
N ASN A 78 -12.05 4.81 -0.83
CA ASN A 78 -11.80 6.02 -1.61
C ASN A 78 -11.61 7.27 -0.73
N LYS A 79 -12.32 7.37 0.40
CA LYS A 79 -12.07 8.40 1.43
C LYS A 79 -10.67 8.28 2.02
N ASN A 80 -10.22 7.07 2.34
CA ASN A 80 -8.88 6.82 2.86
C ASN A 80 -7.79 7.17 1.84
N TYR A 81 -8.00 6.84 0.56
CA TYR A 81 -7.11 7.25 -0.53
C TYR A 81 -7.02 8.77 -0.65
N LYS A 82 -8.15 9.47 -0.61
CA LYS A 82 -8.17 10.94 -0.64
C LYS A 82 -7.43 11.56 0.55
N LEU A 83 -7.64 11.05 1.76
CA LEU A 83 -6.95 11.50 2.97
C LEU A 83 -5.42 11.29 2.87
N ASN A 84 -4.97 10.13 2.38
CA ASN A 84 -3.56 9.86 2.18
C ASN A 84 -2.95 10.78 1.12
N TYR A 85 -3.66 11.02 0.01
CA TYR A 85 -3.23 11.92 -1.05
C TYR A 85 -3.12 13.38 -0.57
N GLU A 86 -4.10 13.87 0.19
CA GLU A 86 -4.07 15.21 0.80
C GLU A 86 -2.92 15.36 1.80
N ARG A 87 -2.62 14.29 2.56
CA ARG A 87 -1.50 14.25 3.50
C ARG A 87 -0.16 14.32 2.77
N GLU A 88 0.02 13.56 1.69
CA GLU A 88 1.20 13.65 0.83
C GLU A 88 1.38 15.04 0.20
N ILE A 89 0.29 15.63 -0.30
CA ILE A 89 0.34 16.99 -0.85
C ILE A 89 0.72 18.01 0.22
N SER A 90 0.17 17.89 1.43
CA SER A 90 0.52 18.74 2.57
C SER A 90 2.00 18.63 2.94
N GLU A 91 2.55 17.42 2.97
CA GLU A 91 3.98 17.18 3.21
C GLU A 91 4.87 17.74 2.09
N LYS A 92 4.51 17.50 0.82
CA LYS A 92 5.18 18.07 -0.35
C LYS A 92 5.14 19.60 -0.31
N ASN A 93 4.02 20.20 0.07
CA ASN A 93 3.88 21.65 0.21
C ASN A 93 4.71 22.24 1.36
N LYS A 94 4.85 21.51 2.49
CA LYS A 94 5.78 21.89 3.57
C LYS A 94 7.23 21.87 3.08
N ILE A 95 7.61 20.86 2.29
CA ILE A 95 8.93 20.76 1.67
C ILE A 95 9.15 21.91 0.68
N ILE A 96 8.19 22.18 -0.21
CA ILE A 96 8.26 23.30 -1.16
C ILE A 96 8.36 24.64 -0.43
N LYS A 97 7.61 24.85 0.66
CA LYS A 97 7.68 26.08 1.46
C LYS A 97 9.04 26.21 2.16
N SER A 98 9.58 25.12 2.69
CA SER A 98 10.92 25.08 3.27
C SER A 98 12.00 25.40 2.22
N LEU A 99 11.91 24.79 1.04
CA LEU A 99 12.81 25.05 -0.09
C LEU A 99 12.70 26.50 -0.59
N LYS A 100 11.50 27.07 -0.69
CA LYS A 100 11.29 28.49 -1.02
C LYS A 100 11.90 29.41 0.03
N ASN A 101 11.78 29.07 1.32
CA ASN A 101 12.41 29.83 2.40
C ASN A 101 13.94 29.74 2.34
N VAL A 102 14.50 28.58 1.96
CA VAL A 102 15.95 28.39 1.74
C VAL A 102 16.43 29.11 0.48
N LEU A 103 15.61 29.18 -0.58
CA LEU A 103 15.93 29.95 -1.77
C LEU A 103 15.85 31.46 -1.52
N ASN A 104 14.85 31.92 -0.76
CA ASN A 104 14.66 33.34 -0.45
C ASN A 104 15.60 33.83 0.65
N SER A 105 16.17 32.93 1.46
CA SER A 105 17.20 33.27 2.44
C SER A 105 18.59 33.47 1.83
N LYS A 106 18.77 33.22 0.52
CA LYS A 106 20.03 33.48 -0.22
C LYS A 106 20.46 34.94 -0.33
N THR A 107 19.83 35.87 0.37
CA THR A 107 20.37 37.23 0.48
C THR A 107 21.37 37.43 1.62
N LYS A 108 21.55 36.51 2.58
CA LYS A 108 22.63 36.61 3.60
C LYS A 108 23.06 35.27 4.24
N TYR A 109 23.63 34.31 3.51
CA TYR A 109 24.26 33.12 4.12
C TYR A 109 25.71 32.92 3.67
N ASN A 110 26.62 32.90 4.65
CA ASN A 110 28.07 32.74 4.52
C ASN A 110 28.50 31.62 3.56
N ASP A 111 29.34 31.96 2.57
CA ASP A 111 29.95 31.05 1.58
C ASP A 111 30.63 29.80 2.17
N SER A 112 31.05 29.87 3.44
CA SER A 112 31.64 28.76 4.18
C SER A 112 30.71 27.55 4.32
N TYR A 113 29.40 27.75 4.51
CA TYR A 113 28.45 26.65 4.73
C TYR A 113 28.26 25.81 3.45
N TYR A 114 28.08 26.48 2.31
CA TYR A 114 27.96 25.81 1.00
C TYR A 114 29.24 25.08 0.61
N ASN A 115 30.42 25.67 0.88
CA ASN A 115 31.69 25.00 0.63
C ASN A 115 31.89 23.73 1.47
N ASN A 116 31.36 23.69 2.70
CA ASN A 116 31.47 22.52 3.57
C ASN A 116 30.50 21.41 3.19
N LEU A 117 29.26 21.76 2.84
CA LEU A 117 28.26 20.82 2.34
C LEU A 117 28.73 20.15 1.04
N ASN A 118 29.29 20.93 0.12
CA ASN A 118 29.85 20.43 -1.13
C ASN A 118 31.04 19.48 -0.92
N LYS A 119 31.86 19.70 0.12
CA LYS A 119 32.97 18.80 0.48
C LYS A 119 32.49 17.48 1.11
N GLY A 120 31.44 17.50 1.92
CA GLY A 120 30.83 16.27 2.47
C GLY A 120 30.28 15.38 1.36
N ILE A 121 29.44 15.96 0.50
CA ILE A 121 28.84 15.28 -0.65
C ILE A 121 29.92 14.76 -1.62
N ALA A 122 30.96 15.55 -1.89
CA ALA A 122 32.04 15.10 -2.77
C ALA A 122 32.88 13.96 -2.16
N TYR A 123 33.05 13.93 -0.84
CA TYR A 123 33.70 12.82 -0.13
C TYR A 123 32.87 11.54 -0.17
N GLU A 124 31.55 11.65 0.03
CA GLU A 124 30.61 10.54 -0.15
C GLU A 124 30.66 9.99 -1.60
N HIS A 125 30.74 10.87 -2.59
CA HIS A 125 30.90 10.49 -3.99
C HIS A 125 32.26 9.82 -4.30
N GLN A 126 33.34 10.27 -3.66
CA GLN A 126 34.63 9.59 -3.77
C GLN A 126 34.53 8.13 -3.28
N ILE A 127 33.85 7.92 -2.15
CA ILE A 127 33.65 6.60 -1.55
C ILE A 127 32.75 5.75 -2.44
N LEU A 128 31.68 6.33 -3.00
CA LEU A 128 30.80 5.67 -3.96
C LEU A 128 31.60 5.05 -5.12
N ASN A 129 32.54 5.79 -5.69
CA ASN A 129 33.37 5.35 -6.82
C ASN A 129 34.35 4.21 -6.50
N THR A 130 34.43 3.77 -5.24
CA THR A 130 35.19 2.57 -4.88
C THR A 130 34.38 1.28 -5.07
N TYR A 131 33.06 1.40 -5.29
CA TYR A 131 32.17 0.26 -5.51
C TYR A 131 31.95 0.01 -6.99
N ASP A 132 32.07 -1.25 -7.38
CA ASP A 132 31.80 -1.72 -8.73
C ASP A 132 30.27 -1.76 -8.98
N PRO A 133 29.73 -0.99 -9.96
CA PRO A 133 28.31 -0.98 -10.25
C PRO A 133 27.78 -2.31 -10.80
N GLU A 134 28.62 -3.18 -11.37
CA GLU A 134 28.19 -4.51 -11.84
C GLU A 134 27.84 -5.43 -10.66
N LYS A 135 28.47 -5.21 -9.50
CA LYS A 135 28.26 -5.99 -8.29
C LYS A 135 27.32 -5.32 -7.28
N TRP A 136 27.24 -4.00 -7.27
CA TRP A 136 26.58 -3.25 -6.21
C TRP A 136 25.59 -2.20 -6.72
N THR A 137 24.41 -2.15 -6.11
CA THR A 137 23.42 -1.08 -6.26
C THR A 137 23.54 -0.11 -5.09
N VAL A 138 23.59 1.20 -5.36
CA VAL A 138 23.83 2.21 -4.33
C VAL A 138 22.66 3.18 -4.17
N TYR A 139 22.26 3.38 -2.92
CA TYR A 139 21.31 4.40 -2.49
C TYR A 139 22.05 5.44 -1.65
N TRP A 140 22.06 6.67 -2.14
CA TRP A 140 22.79 7.77 -1.54
C TRP A 140 21.84 8.74 -0.82
N ASN A 141 21.88 8.75 0.52
CA ASN A 141 21.03 9.58 1.35
C ASN A 141 21.42 11.06 1.31
N GLY A 142 22.69 11.39 1.05
CA GLY A 142 23.16 12.78 0.88
C GLY A 142 22.45 13.55 -0.24
N LEU A 143 21.81 12.86 -1.20
CA LEU A 143 20.99 13.46 -2.25
C LEU A 143 19.50 13.59 -1.89
N GLN A 144 19.03 12.98 -0.79
CA GLN A 144 17.60 12.90 -0.45
C GLN A 144 17.10 14.06 0.43
N GLY A 145 17.98 14.97 0.87
CA GLY A 145 17.60 16.23 1.54
C GLY A 145 16.82 16.10 2.86
N LYS A 146 16.70 14.89 3.43
CA LYS A 146 16.18 14.66 4.79
C LYS A 146 17.30 14.92 5.81
N ASN A 147 16.93 15.13 7.08
CA ASN A 147 17.87 15.31 8.18
C ASN A 147 19.01 14.27 8.12
N ASP A 148 20.25 14.71 8.38
CA ASP A 148 21.45 13.86 8.47
C ASP A 148 21.23 12.79 9.55
N ASN A 149 20.76 11.62 9.11
CA ASN A 149 20.34 10.53 9.96
C ASN A 149 21.47 9.51 10.15
N GLY A 150 22.72 9.96 10.13
CA GLY A 150 23.86 9.11 10.50
C GLY A 150 24.09 7.88 9.62
N ILE A 151 23.47 7.76 8.44
CA ILE A 151 23.85 6.82 7.37
C ILE A 151 23.85 7.61 6.06
N ASP A 152 25.00 7.72 5.40
CA ASP A 152 25.13 8.49 4.16
C ASP A 152 24.89 7.62 2.92
N LEU A 153 25.37 6.37 2.93
CA LEU A 153 25.22 5.43 1.82
C LEU A 153 24.63 4.10 2.30
N ILE A 154 23.72 3.54 1.51
CA ILE A 154 23.23 2.18 1.66
C ILE A 154 23.56 1.46 0.35
N ILE A 155 24.36 0.40 0.43
CA ILE A 155 24.87 -0.32 -0.73
C ILE A 155 24.39 -1.76 -0.67
N TRP A 156 23.71 -2.21 -1.70
CA TRP A 156 23.15 -3.56 -1.81
C TRP A 156 23.96 -4.35 -2.82
N GLU A 157 24.32 -5.57 -2.46
CA GLU A 157 24.87 -6.49 -3.44
C GLU A 157 23.76 -6.90 -4.41
N ASN A 158 24.04 -6.90 -5.72
CA ASN A 158 23.03 -7.15 -6.75
C ASN A 158 22.44 -8.56 -6.65
N ASN A 159 23.19 -9.53 -6.10
CA ASN A 159 22.71 -10.89 -5.80
C ASN A 159 21.82 -10.98 -4.54
N GLY A 160 21.59 -9.85 -3.85
CA GLY A 160 20.73 -9.74 -2.68
C GLY A 160 21.34 -10.24 -1.36
N LYS A 161 22.55 -10.82 -1.36
CA LYS A 161 23.12 -11.52 -0.19
C LYS A 161 23.63 -10.59 0.90
N SER A 162 24.08 -9.39 0.56
CA SER A 162 24.67 -8.47 1.52
C SER A 162 24.22 -7.02 1.35
N VAL A 163 24.22 -6.29 2.46
CA VAL A 163 23.91 -4.86 2.53
C VAL A 163 24.96 -4.16 3.37
N HIS A 164 25.52 -3.07 2.85
CA HIS A 164 26.42 -2.20 3.59
C HIS A 164 25.71 -0.90 3.96
N LEU A 165 25.66 -0.62 5.26
CA LEU A 165 25.25 0.67 5.81
C LEU A 165 26.51 1.47 6.10
N ILE A 166 26.65 2.64 5.49
CA ILE A 166 27.92 3.39 5.50
C ILE A 166 27.70 4.81 5.99
N GLN A 167 28.47 5.21 7.00
CA GLN A 167 28.67 6.61 7.36
C GLN A 167 30.02 7.09 6.86
N CYS A 168 30.04 8.23 6.18
CA CYS A 168 31.21 8.92 5.68
C CYS A 168 31.42 10.20 6.49
N LYS A 169 32.62 10.41 7.05
CA LYS A 169 32.96 11.68 7.70
C LYS A 169 34.31 12.19 7.20
N ASN A 170 34.27 13.33 6.52
CA ASN A 170 35.45 14.11 6.17
C ASN A 170 35.73 15.12 7.30
N HIS A 171 36.43 14.69 8.33
CA HIS A 171 36.75 15.50 9.49
C HIS A 171 37.84 16.53 9.17
N ARG A 172 37.61 17.78 9.61
CA ARG A 172 38.66 18.82 9.67
C ARG A 172 39.43 18.81 10.98
N SER A 173 38.90 18.14 12.00
CA SER A 173 39.57 17.95 13.29
C SER A 173 40.74 16.98 13.14
N THR A 174 41.55 16.85 14.20
CA THR A 174 42.62 15.85 14.27
C THR A 174 42.14 14.47 14.66
N LYS A 175 40.88 14.34 15.12
CA LYS A 175 40.29 13.09 15.62
C LYS A 175 38.82 12.94 15.19
N PRO A 176 38.35 11.70 14.92
CA PRO A 176 36.92 11.41 14.74
C PRO A 176 36.10 11.73 15.99
N ARG A 177 34.86 12.18 15.81
CA ARG A 177 33.97 12.53 16.95
C ARG A 177 33.15 11.31 17.38
N LYS A 178 33.15 11.04 18.69
CA LYS A 178 32.36 9.96 19.30
C LYS A 178 30.86 10.02 18.96
N LYS A 179 30.30 11.24 18.90
CA LYS A 179 28.88 11.47 18.58
C LYS A 179 28.50 10.90 17.21
N ASP A 180 29.40 11.00 16.22
CA ASP A 180 29.10 10.55 14.85
C ASP A 180 29.01 9.02 14.79
N LEU A 181 29.88 8.31 15.52
CA LEU A 181 29.82 6.86 15.63
C LEU A 181 28.56 6.38 16.36
N ASN A 182 28.21 7.03 17.49
CA ASN A 182 27.00 6.71 18.24
C ASN A 182 25.75 6.90 17.37
N ASN A 183 25.66 8.04 16.68
CA ASN A 183 24.54 8.33 15.78
C ASN A 183 24.44 7.27 14.68
N PHE A 184 25.58 6.89 14.06
CA PHE A 184 25.60 5.85 13.04
C PHE A 184 25.06 4.51 13.55
N PHE A 185 25.47 4.06 14.73
CA PHE A 185 24.99 2.80 15.28
C PHE A 185 23.50 2.83 15.61
N VAL A 186 23.01 3.90 16.25
CA VAL A 186 21.57 4.05 16.55
C VAL A 186 20.76 4.00 15.26
N MET A 187 21.23 4.67 14.21
CA MET A 187 20.51 4.76 12.94
C MET A 187 20.58 3.44 12.16
N CYS A 188 21.66 2.67 12.28
CA CYS A 188 21.74 1.31 11.76
C CYS A 188 20.71 0.38 12.42
N GLU A 189 20.44 0.53 13.73
CA GLU A 189 19.39 -0.26 14.40
C GLU A 189 17.99 0.18 13.97
N VAL A 190 17.74 1.48 13.85
CA VAL A 190 16.46 2.00 13.35
C VAL A 190 16.20 1.49 11.93
N TRP A 191 17.20 1.58 11.04
CA TRP A 191 17.10 1.06 9.69
C TRP A 191 16.79 -0.44 9.68
N PHE A 192 17.52 -1.22 10.48
CA PHE A 192 17.30 -2.66 10.60
C PHE A 192 15.88 -2.99 11.05
N LYS A 193 15.36 -2.30 12.08
CA LYS A 193 14.00 -2.53 12.56
C LYS A 193 12.95 -2.24 11.48
N ASN A 194 13.08 -1.10 10.79
CA ASN A 194 12.15 -0.70 9.75
C ASN A 194 12.15 -1.66 8.55
N GLU A 195 13.31 -2.18 8.15
CA GLU A 195 13.40 -3.11 7.02
C GLU A 195 13.05 -4.56 7.41
N LYS A 196 13.24 -4.93 8.68
CA LYS A 196 12.75 -6.19 9.26
C LYS A 196 11.22 -6.25 9.20
N GLU A 197 10.54 -5.16 9.58
CA GLU A 197 9.08 -5.05 9.53
C GLU A 197 8.52 -5.13 8.09
N LYS A 198 9.34 -4.84 7.07
CA LYS A 198 8.98 -4.93 5.65
C LYS A 198 9.36 -6.25 4.97
N CYS A 199 9.83 -7.25 5.73
CA CYS A 199 10.21 -8.59 5.26
C CYS A 199 11.38 -8.66 4.25
N LYS A 200 12.20 -7.62 4.07
CA LYS A 200 13.20 -7.56 2.98
C LYS A 200 14.63 -8.03 3.32
N ILE A 201 14.95 -8.31 4.59
CA ILE A 201 16.36 -8.42 5.04
C ILE A 201 16.72 -9.63 5.91
N PHE A 202 15.80 -10.55 6.22
CA PHE A 202 16.05 -11.61 7.22
C PHE A 202 17.22 -12.56 6.90
N ASP A 203 17.50 -12.79 5.61
CA ASP A 203 18.59 -13.69 5.19
C ASP A 203 19.85 -12.96 4.73
N ARG A 204 19.91 -11.63 4.90
CA ARG A 204 21.01 -10.81 4.35
C ARG A 204 22.10 -10.58 5.37
N HIS A 205 23.34 -10.67 4.92
CA HIS A 205 24.50 -10.27 5.70
C HIS A 205 24.64 -8.75 5.75
N ILE A 206 24.54 -8.15 6.93
CA ILE A 206 24.58 -6.69 7.09
C ILE A 206 25.97 -6.27 7.56
N LYS A 207 26.63 -5.41 6.79
CA LYS A 207 27.87 -4.73 7.20
C LYS A 207 27.61 -3.28 7.57
N ARG A 208 28.19 -2.83 8.68
CA ARG A 208 28.17 -1.45 9.15
C ARG A 208 29.58 -0.89 9.00
N ILE A 209 29.74 0.06 8.10
CA ILE A 209 31.05 0.59 7.72
C ILE A 209 31.11 2.06 8.11
N PHE A 210 32.02 2.41 9.01
CA PHE A 210 32.34 3.81 9.32
C PHE A 210 33.58 4.23 8.55
N ILE A 211 33.45 5.23 7.69
CA ILE A 211 34.53 5.72 6.83
C ILE A 211 34.94 7.12 7.24
N SER A 212 36.24 7.30 7.49
CA SER A 212 36.82 8.56 7.95
C SER A 212 38.12 8.87 7.20
N ASN A 213 38.42 10.15 7.02
CA ASN A 213 39.73 10.59 6.51
C ASN A 213 40.84 10.50 7.56
N LEU A 214 40.49 10.30 8.82
CA LEU A 214 41.40 10.17 9.96
C LEU A 214 41.47 8.74 10.47
N GLU A 215 42.56 8.43 11.18
CA GLU A 215 42.70 7.20 11.97
C GLU A 215 41.72 7.16 13.15
N PRO A 216 41.28 5.96 13.57
CA PRO A 216 40.47 5.82 14.77
C PRO A 216 41.37 6.00 16.00
N THR A 217 40.89 6.75 16.99
CA THR A 217 41.56 6.84 18.30
C THR A 217 41.42 5.51 19.06
N GLU A 218 42.27 5.26 20.06
CA GLU A 218 42.15 4.06 20.91
C GLU A 218 40.77 3.94 21.58
N GLN A 219 40.19 5.07 22.00
CA GLN A 219 38.82 5.08 22.52
C GLN A 219 37.79 4.71 21.45
N PHE A 220 37.98 5.17 20.21
CA PHE A 220 37.11 4.83 19.08
C PHE A 220 37.20 3.34 18.75
N LYS A 221 38.42 2.76 18.76
CA LYS A 221 38.64 1.32 18.59
C LYS A 221 37.95 0.51 19.68
N LYS A 222 38.07 0.91 20.95
CA LYS A 222 37.36 0.26 22.07
C LYS A 222 35.84 0.24 21.85
N MET A 223 35.26 1.36 21.44
CA MET A 223 33.82 1.44 21.14
C MET A 223 33.39 0.54 19.97
N LEU A 224 34.21 0.45 18.92
CA LEU A 224 33.96 -0.47 17.80
C LEU A 224 33.96 -1.92 18.29
N GLU A 225 34.95 -2.30 19.10
CA GLU A 225 35.06 -3.66 19.66
C GLU A 225 33.92 -4.00 20.63
N GLU A 226 33.52 -3.07 21.49
CA GLU A 226 32.34 -3.24 22.35
C GLU A 226 31.06 -3.45 21.53
N SER A 227 30.92 -2.70 20.43
CA SER A 227 29.75 -2.81 19.55
C SER A 227 29.68 -4.16 18.81
N LYS A 228 30.84 -4.72 18.44
CA LYS A 228 30.94 -6.05 17.80
C LYS A 228 30.44 -7.18 18.72
N LYS A 229 30.66 -7.06 20.04
CA LYS A 229 30.25 -8.09 21.01
C LYS A 229 28.73 -8.22 21.18
N ILE A 230 27.98 -7.17 20.83
CA ILE A 230 26.54 -7.07 21.10
C ILE A 230 25.72 -7.51 19.87
N THR A 231 26.33 -7.62 18.69
CA THR A 231 25.60 -7.79 17.43
C THR A 231 25.82 -9.16 16.78
N VAL A 232 24.77 -10.00 16.80
CA VAL A 232 24.72 -11.25 16.03
C VAL A 232 24.35 -10.93 14.57
N ASN A 233 25.08 -11.51 13.60
CA ASN A 233 24.90 -11.34 12.15
C ASN A 233 25.15 -9.93 11.59
N LYS A 234 25.93 -9.09 12.28
CA LYS A 234 26.28 -7.75 11.78
C LYS A 234 27.78 -7.50 11.93
N ASP A 235 28.49 -7.39 10.81
CA ASP A 235 29.89 -7.00 10.81
C ASP A 235 30.01 -5.49 11.02
N ILE A 236 30.97 -5.08 11.84
CA ILE A 236 31.32 -3.67 12.04
C ILE A 236 32.75 -3.45 11.55
N GLU A 237 32.91 -2.50 10.64
CA GLU A 237 34.18 -2.16 10.02
C GLU A 237 34.45 -0.65 10.12
N PHE A 238 35.72 -0.30 10.33
CA PHE A 238 36.20 1.07 10.16
C PHE A 238 37.16 1.12 8.98
N LYS A 239 36.95 2.04 8.05
CA LYS A 239 37.86 2.27 6.93
C LYS A 239 38.41 3.69 6.97
N LYS A 240 39.72 3.80 6.78
CA LYS A 240 40.34 5.09 6.51
C LYS A 240 40.43 5.30 5.00
N ILE A 241 39.82 6.37 4.51
CA ILE A 241 39.91 6.79 3.11
C ILE A 241 40.34 8.26 3.10
N LEU A 242 41.54 8.55 2.60
CA LEU A 242 42.02 9.93 2.53
C LEU A 242 41.22 10.72 1.50
N TRP A 243 40.96 11.99 1.80
CA TRP A 243 40.31 12.90 0.87
C TRP A 243 41.25 13.21 -0.31
N ASP A 244 40.77 13.00 -1.53
CA ASP A 244 41.52 13.28 -2.76
C ASP A 244 41.08 14.62 -3.35
N ASP A 245 41.71 15.69 -2.85
CA ASP A 245 41.51 17.06 -3.33
C ASP A 245 41.77 17.23 -4.84
N LYS A 246 42.66 16.42 -5.44
CA LYS A 246 43.05 16.57 -6.84
C LYS A 246 41.96 16.05 -7.78
N LYS A 247 41.33 14.93 -7.43
CA LYS A 247 40.29 14.29 -8.24
C LYS A 247 38.89 14.86 -7.95
N TYR A 248 38.64 15.27 -6.70
CA TYR A 248 37.30 15.65 -6.24
C TYR A 248 37.20 17.12 -5.75
N CYS A 249 38.13 18.02 -6.13
CA CYS A 249 38.08 19.47 -5.83
C CYS A 249 36.66 20.01 -6.12
N PRO A 250 35.96 20.58 -5.11
CA PRO A 250 34.66 21.22 -5.30
C PRO A 250 34.72 22.40 -6.29
N CYS A 251 35.93 22.88 -6.57
CA CYS A 251 36.32 24.05 -7.33
C CYS A 251 36.39 23.79 -8.84
N ILE A 252 36.80 22.57 -9.23
CA ILE A 252 37.22 22.27 -10.61
C ILE A 252 36.17 21.46 -11.37
N ASN A 253 35.24 20.80 -10.67
CA ASN A 253 34.25 19.90 -11.28
C ASN A 253 32.78 20.31 -11.06
N GLN A 254 32.48 21.52 -10.59
CA GLN A 254 31.11 21.96 -10.29
C GLN A 254 30.14 21.80 -11.48
N GLU A 255 30.53 22.17 -12.71
CA GLU A 255 29.64 22.06 -13.87
C GLU A 255 29.57 20.64 -14.46
N LYS A 256 30.70 19.91 -14.49
CA LYS A 256 30.75 18.54 -15.01
C LYS A 256 30.04 17.55 -14.09
N ASN A 257 30.26 17.65 -12.77
CA ASN A 257 29.61 16.80 -11.79
C ASN A 257 28.11 17.08 -11.69
N LEU A 258 27.65 18.33 -11.79
CA LEU A 258 26.19 18.61 -11.81
C LEU A 258 25.50 17.99 -13.04
N LYS A 259 26.13 18.04 -14.21
CA LYS A 259 25.60 17.42 -15.44
C LYS A 259 25.59 15.89 -15.35
N GLN A 260 26.62 15.28 -14.76
CA GLN A 260 26.65 13.82 -14.51
C GLN A 260 25.66 13.39 -13.43
N LEU A 261 25.56 14.11 -12.31
CA LEU A 261 24.58 13.88 -11.25
C LEU A 261 23.15 13.99 -11.78
N LYS A 262 22.85 15.00 -12.62
CA LYS A 262 21.55 15.11 -13.30
C LYS A 262 21.26 13.92 -14.22
N LYS A 263 22.27 13.39 -14.93
CA LYS A 263 22.12 12.17 -15.76
C LYS A 263 21.90 10.92 -14.93
N ILE A 264 22.57 10.77 -13.79
CA ILE A 264 22.41 9.62 -12.88
C ILE A 264 21.02 9.64 -12.23
N VAL A 265 20.57 10.81 -11.73
CA VAL A 265 19.21 10.99 -11.17
C VAL A 265 18.13 10.77 -12.24
N TYR A 266 18.37 11.17 -13.49
CA TYR A 266 17.45 10.91 -14.59
C TYR A 266 17.33 9.42 -14.92
N LYS A 267 18.45 8.68 -15.00
CA LYS A 267 18.43 7.21 -15.17
C LYS A 267 17.67 6.51 -14.03
N PHE A 268 17.87 6.96 -12.80
CA PHE A 268 17.19 6.41 -11.61
C PHE A 268 15.66 6.63 -11.66
N ASN A 269 15.21 7.79 -12.17
CA ASN A 269 13.78 8.07 -12.34
C ASN A 269 13.14 7.27 -13.49
N GLU A 270 13.89 6.99 -14.56
CA GLU A 270 13.41 6.17 -15.68
C GLU A 270 13.35 4.68 -15.30
N GLU A 271 14.31 4.16 -14.54
CA GLU A 271 14.24 2.79 -13.99
C GLU A 271 13.08 2.64 -12.98
N LYS A 272 12.83 3.66 -12.16
CA LYS A 272 11.68 3.65 -11.24
C LYS A 272 10.34 3.59 -11.98
N LYS A 273 10.14 4.41 -13.01
CA LYS A 273 8.94 4.32 -13.87
C LYS A 273 8.79 2.95 -14.52
N ARG A 274 9.90 2.29 -14.86
CA ARG A 274 9.90 0.97 -15.50
C ARG A 274 9.50 -0.14 -14.53
N ILE A 275 9.87 -0.01 -13.26
CA ILE A 275 9.45 -0.90 -12.17
C ILE A 275 7.97 -0.67 -11.82
N ASP A 276 7.52 0.59 -11.77
CA ASP A 276 6.11 0.94 -11.52
C ASP A 276 5.16 0.45 -12.65
N HIS A 277 5.67 0.17 -13.85
CA HIS A 277 4.92 -0.44 -14.96
C HIS A 277 4.92 -1.98 -14.95
N LEU A 278 5.71 -2.62 -14.09
CA LEU A 278 5.80 -4.09 -13.97
C LEU A 278 4.98 -4.65 -12.79
N GLU A 279 4.35 -3.78 -11.98
CA GLU A 279 3.40 -4.14 -10.91
C GLU A 279 1.95 -3.84 -11.34
N LEU A 280 1.56 -4.31 -12.53
CA LEU A 280 0.16 -4.50 -12.94
C LEU A 280 -0.30 -5.91 -12.60
#